data_AF-A0A7J2I4S4-F1
#
_entry.id   AF-A0A7J2I4S4-F1
#
_cell.length_a   1.000
_cell.length_b   1.000
_cell.length_c   1.000
_cell.angle_alpha   90.00
_cell.angle_beta   90.00
_cell.angle_gamma   90.00
#
_symmetry.space_group_name_H-M   'P 1'
#
loop_
_entity.id
_entity.type
_entity.pdbx_description
1 polymer ?
#
loop_
_entity_poly.entity_id
_entity_poly.type
_entity_poly.pdbx_seq_one_letter_code
_entity_poly.pdbx_strand_id
1 'polypeptide(L)'
;PVERPLLGGPPYWVAAKRGASAFIIAYTSPGILRTEAFGLNVRPLPIPTLTITWEDYERIKALMERGPVTVEVFVDAEFNPSGTSYNVVGKLPGKERPDRYVVACGHVDSWFYGANDDACAVAAVLEMARVLTQYRHRRSLIFLVTGSEEAGSLNWFYYLQGSNAYVKAHSAELHTIVGLFNGELLGKGEKFHVEATPELVTFLKRNAEDLGILARLGGRAVVRCPPCDEQDAYTFAVEGVPSCCVSWTPYEEYHSPSDTVDIIEPDKLATSVRMLGLSVYRMANAVVLPYDFTHYARTLLEGNMDKGMAEVASPGTGVRTAKGLRELQELASGMVSLDGVISEAERFLEFSGRLSKRLEAVREEEAEDLNDILRRVSTVLNSGLIGAWGHYGFSEMLLPGLRAIDDMVQISRAVEALKKVYGSFVDCMLKSSIEVLGRKVLYVDVYEELSSLEEKLELLKTRVAHEALSVAEALRDANSLIGEALSRLERG
;
A
#
# COMPACT_ATOMS: atom_id res chain seq x y z
N PRO A 1 -3.75 27.49 26.03
CA PRO A 1 -3.87 26.02 26.21
C PRO A 1 -5.34 25.61 26.12
N VAL A 2 -5.82 25.29 24.92
CA VAL A 2 -7.18 24.77 24.73
C VAL A 2 -7.09 23.25 24.74
N GLU A 3 -7.67 22.65 25.76
CA GLU A 3 -7.90 21.21 25.88
C GLU A 3 -8.53 20.68 24.60
N ARG A 4 -7.95 19.64 24.00
CA ARG A 4 -8.56 18.90 22.89
C ARG A 4 -9.87 18.28 23.38
N PRO A 5 -11.05 18.70 22.88
CA PRO A 5 -12.27 17.98 23.15
C PRO A 5 -12.31 16.79 22.18
N LEU A 6 -12.09 15.60 22.72
CA LEU A 6 -12.62 14.38 22.13
C LEU A 6 -14.13 14.63 21.88
N LEU A 7 -14.53 14.63 20.59
CA LEU A 7 -15.89 14.84 20.06
C LEU A 7 -16.39 16.29 19.80
N GLY A 8 -15.50 17.29 19.69
CA GLY A 8 -15.82 18.61 19.12
C GLY A 8 -15.24 18.76 17.71
N GLY A 9 -16.03 19.22 16.73
CA GLY A 9 -15.53 19.49 15.37
C GLY A 9 -14.37 20.51 15.34
N PRO A 10 -13.75 20.74 14.17
CA PRO A 10 -12.61 21.65 14.04
C PRO A 10 -12.84 23.04 14.69
N PRO A 11 -11.80 23.73 15.19
CA PRO A 11 -11.93 24.96 15.99
C PRO A 11 -12.83 26.05 15.38
N TYR A 12 -12.79 26.22 14.05
CA TYR A 12 -13.62 27.17 13.32
C TYR A 12 -15.11 26.81 13.33
N TRP A 13 -15.48 25.53 13.33
CA TRP A 13 -16.88 25.10 13.50
C TRP A 13 -17.40 25.42 14.90
N VAL A 14 -16.55 25.24 15.91
CA VAL A 14 -16.88 25.60 17.30
C VAL A 14 -17.04 27.11 17.42
N ALA A 15 -16.16 27.90 16.80
CA ALA A 15 -16.25 29.36 16.77
C ALA A 15 -17.53 29.83 16.06
N ALA A 16 -17.85 29.28 14.88
CA ALA A 16 -19.06 29.59 14.14
C ALA A 16 -20.33 29.27 14.94
N LYS A 17 -20.40 28.10 15.58
CA LYS A 17 -21.54 27.72 16.45
C LYS A 17 -21.71 28.65 17.65
N ARG A 18 -20.63 29.31 18.10
CA ARG A 18 -20.66 30.30 19.18
C ARG A 18 -20.93 31.73 18.69
N GLY A 19 -21.23 31.91 17.41
CA GLY A 19 -21.59 33.21 16.82
C GLY A 19 -20.41 34.08 16.39
N ALA A 20 -19.21 33.51 16.24
CA ALA A 20 -18.09 34.23 15.64
C ALA A 20 -18.42 34.60 14.18
N SER A 21 -18.03 35.80 13.75
CA SER A 21 -18.23 36.27 12.36
C SER A 21 -17.05 35.92 11.43
N ALA A 22 -15.88 35.62 11.99
CA ALA A 22 -14.68 35.21 11.28
C ALA A 22 -13.77 34.40 12.20
N PHE A 23 -12.78 33.71 11.63
CA PHE A 23 -11.76 32.96 12.35
C PHE A 23 -10.36 33.30 11.83
N ILE A 24 -9.42 33.60 12.73
CA ILE A 24 -8.03 33.94 12.38
C ILE A 24 -7.11 32.92 13.03
N ILE A 25 -6.18 32.38 12.25
CA ILE A 25 -5.25 31.32 12.66
C ILE A 25 -3.83 31.85 12.58
N ALA A 26 -3.04 31.58 13.60
CA ALA A 26 -1.62 31.90 13.61
C ALA A 26 -0.84 30.64 13.98
N TYR A 27 0.11 30.27 13.13
CA TYR A 27 1.02 29.17 13.42
C TYR A 27 2.17 29.67 14.27
N THR A 28 2.67 28.81 15.16
CA THR A 28 3.79 29.09 16.06
C THR A 28 5.14 29.01 15.35
N SER A 29 5.24 29.56 14.15
CA SER A 29 6.44 29.54 13.29
C SER A 29 6.81 30.99 12.92
N PRO A 30 7.70 31.64 13.69
CA PRO A 30 8.09 33.02 13.45
C PRO A 30 8.57 33.24 12.01
N GLY A 31 8.08 34.29 11.35
CA GLY A 31 8.45 34.66 9.99
C GLY A 31 7.88 33.78 8.87
N ILE A 32 7.08 32.75 9.19
CA ILE A 32 6.49 31.85 8.19
C ILE A 32 4.98 32.07 8.12
N LEU A 33 4.51 32.47 6.93
CA LEU A 33 3.08 32.45 6.60
C LEU A 33 2.72 31.07 6.04
N ARG A 34 2.27 30.19 6.91
CA ARG A 34 1.72 28.90 6.49
C ARG A 34 0.29 29.08 6.02
N THR A 35 0.01 28.55 4.84
CA THR A 35 -1.36 28.32 4.36
C THR A 35 -1.72 26.89 4.74
N GLU A 36 -2.96 26.65 5.14
CA GLU A 36 -3.46 25.30 5.32
C GLU A 36 -4.87 25.29 4.76
N ALA A 37 -5.17 24.31 3.91
CA ALA A 37 -6.52 24.07 3.47
C ALA A 37 -7.32 23.51 4.65
N PHE A 38 -7.98 24.39 5.43
CA PHE A 38 -8.92 23.94 6.45
C PHE A 38 -10.14 23.31 5.77
N GLY A 39 -10.05 22.00 5.57
CA GLY A 39 -10.98 21.28 4.72
C GLY A 39 -10.94 19.76 4.88
N LEU A 40 -10.51 19.22 6.02
CA LEU A 40 -10.73 17.78 6.35
C LEU A 40 -12.22 17.38 6.29
N ASN A 41 -13.13 18.35 6.13
CA ASN A 41 -14.54 18.12 5.86
C ASN A 41 -15.04 19.04 4.73
N VAL A 42 -15.03 18.56 3.48
CA VAL A 42 -16.09 18.54 2.42
C VAL A 42 -17.08 19.69 2.25
N ARG A 43 -16.97 20.79 2.99
CA ARG A 43 -17.97 21.84 3.06
C ARG A 43 -17.26 23.18 3.07
N PRO A 44 -17.82 24.18 2.38
CA PRO A 44 -17.40 25.56 2.58
C PRO A 44 -17.36 25.86 4.08
N LEU A 45 -16.29 26.53 4.51
CA LEU A 45 -16.16 26.95 5.89
C LEU A 45 -17.38 27.81 6.27
N PRO A 46 -17.96 27.61 7.47
CA PRO A 46 -19.19 28.31 7.86
C PRO A 46 -18.99 29.82 8.06
N ILE A 47 -17.73 30.26 8.21
CA ILE A 47 -17.33 31.65 8.42
C ILE A 47 -16.00 31.91 7.70
N PRO A 48 -15.73 33.15 7.23
CA PRO A 48 -14.44 33.53 6.68
C PRO A 48 -13.29 33.14 7.61
N THR A 49 -12.29 32.47 7.06
CA THR A 49 -11.13 31.96 7.81
C THR A 49 -9.86 32.30 7.06
N LEU A 50 -8.86 32.81 7.75
CA LEU A 50 -7.56 33.14 7.18
C LEU A 50 -6.42 32.82 8.15
N THR A 51 -5.22 32.62 7.59
CA THR A 51 -3.98 32.46 8.34
C THR A 51 -3.22 33.78 8.37
N ILE A 52 -2.57 34.07 9.49
CA ILE A 52 -1.65 35.20 9.68
C ILE A 52 -0.30 34.69 10.21
N THR A 53 0.71 35.54 10.12
CA THR A 53 2.02 35.28 10.72
C THR A 53 1.94 35.29 12.25
N TRP A 54 2.92 34.66 12.89
CA TRP A 54 3.07 34.70 14.34
C TRP A 54 3.27 36.13 14.86
N GLU A 55 4.00 36.95 14.10
CA GLU A 55 4.27 38.36 14.43
C GLU A 55 3.00 39.20 14.43
N ASP A 56 2.10 38.98 13.47
CA ASP A 56 0.81 39.66 13.41
C ASP A 56 -0.09 39.22 14.57
N TYR A 57 -0.04 37.93 14.94
CA TYR A 57 -0.71 37.43 16.13
C TYR A 57 -0.21 38.11 17.42
N GLU A 58 1.11 38.15 17.65
CA GLU A 58 1.68 38.79 18.83
C GLU A 58 1.36 40.29 18.85
N ARG A 59 1.31 40.95 17.69
CA ARG A 59 0.87 42.35 17.57
C ARG A 59 -0.59 42.52 17.96
N ILE A 60 -1.50 41.69 17.45
CA ILE A 60 -2.93 41.74 17.79
C ILE A 60 -3.13 41.48 19.28
N LYS A 61 -2.45 40.46 19.83
CA LYS A 61 -2.48 40.11 21.25
C LYS A 61 -2.01 41.26 22.14
N ALA A 62 -0.88 41.89 21.80
CA ALA A 62 -0.36 43.04 22.54
C ALA A 62 -1.32 44.26 22.49
N LEU A 63 -2.10 44.42 21.41
CA LEU A 63 -3.15 45.43 21.33
C LEU A 63 -4.35 45.06 22.22
N MET A 64 -4.74 43.78 22.27
CA MET A 64 -5.83 43.28 23.12
C MET A 64 -5.54 43.47 24.62
N GLU A 65 -4.27 43.41 25.03
CA GLU A 65 -3.86 43.70 26.41
C GLU A 65 -4.08 45.17 26.79
N ARG A 66 -4.18 46.08 25.81
CA ARG A 66 -4.38 47.53 26.03
C ARG A 66 -5.85 47.95 25.97
N GLY A 67 -6.74 47.07 25.52
CA GLY A 67 -8.16 47.34 25.39
C GLY A 67 -8.79 46.60 24.20
N PRO A 68 -10.08 46.86 23.91
CA PRO A 68 -10.78 46.24 22.80
C PRO A 68 -10.10 46.53 21.44
N VAL A 69 -9.93 45.50 20.62
CA VAL A 69 -9.39 45.58 19.26
C VAL A 69 -10.50 45.27 18.27
N THR A 70 -10.61 46.09 17.23
CA THR A 70 -11.48 45.83 16.07
C THR A 70 -10.61 45.36 14.91
N VAL A 71 -10.99 44.24 14.30
CA VAL A 71 -10.37 43.71 13.09
C VAL A 71 -11.41 43.68 11.98
N GLU A 72 -11.01 44.06 10.78
CA GLU A 72 -11.79 43.88 9.56
C GLU A 72 -11.22 42.67 8.82
N VAL A 73 -12.07 41.71 8.49
CA VAL A 73 -11.69 40.48 7.79
C VAL A 73 -12.37 40.46 6.43
N PHE A 74 -11.56 40.44 5.39
CA PHE A 74 -12.00 40.32 4.01
C PHE A 74 -11.31 39.12 3.37
N VAL A 75 -12.10 38.18 2.85
CA VAL A 75 -11.62 36.99 2.14
C VAL A 75 -12.26 37.01 0.76
N ASP A 76 -11.42 37.16 -0.27
CA ASP A 76 -11.81 37.09 -1.67
C ASP A 76 -11.21 35.82 -2.28
N ALA A 77 -11.92 34.71 -2.09
CA ALA A 77 -11.50 33.39 -2.53
C ALA A 77 -12.60 32.75 -3.39
N GLU A 78 -12.22 32.23 -4.56
CA GLU A 78 -13.12 31.53 -5.46
C GLU A 78 -12.75 30.04 -5.53
N PHE A 79 -13.75 29.17 -5.40
CA PHE A 79 -13.58 27.74 -5.65
C PHE A 79 -14.07 27.40 -7.06
N ASN A 80 -13.18 26.94 -7.92
CA ASN A 80 -13.51 26.48 -9.27
C ASN A 80 -13.52 24.95 -9.35
N PRO A 81 -14.69 24.29 -9.22
CA PRO A 81 -14.79 22.82 -9.33
C PRO A 81 -14.56 22.28 -10.74
N SER A 82 -14.46 23.16 -11.75
CA SER A 82 -14.25 22.79 -13.16
C SER A 82 -12.81 22.99 -13.64
N GLY A 83 -11.88 23.21 -12.72
CA GLY A 83 -10.45 23.26 -13.02
C GLY A 83 -9.98 21.98 -13.73
N THR A 84 -9.06 22.11 -14.68
CA THR A 84 -8.46 20.97 -15.39
C THR A 84 -7.02 20.79 -14.91
N SER A 85 -6.68 19.56 -14.51
CA SER A 85 -5.32 19.12 -14.17
C SER A 85 -4.95 17.88 -14.99
N TYR A 86 -3.69 17.46 -14.93
CA TYR A 86 -3.17 16.35 -15.73
C TYR A 86 -2.22 15.49 -14.89
N ASN A 87 -2.37 14.18 -15.02
CA ASN A 87 -1.35 13.23 -14.61
C ASN A 87 -0.39 12.96 -15.78
N VAL A 88 0.90 12.87 -15.49
CA VAL A 88 1.93 12.48 -16.45
C VAL A 88 2.37 11.05 -16.17
N VAL A 89 2.34 10.20 -17.20
CA VAL A 89 2.60 8.76 -17.06
C VAL A 89 3.67 8.33 -18.06
N GLY A 90 4.81 7.87 -17.55
CA GLY A 90 5.86 7.18 -18.32
C GLY A 90 5.80 5.68 -18.06
N LYS A 91 5.89 4.85 -19.11
CA LYS A 91 5.95 3.38 -18.97
C LYS A 91 7.25 2.83 -19.54
N LEU A 92 7.94 1.99 -18.76
CA LEU A 92 9.11 1.23 -19.20
C LEU A 92 8.76 -0.27 -19.20
N PRO A 93 8.63 -0.91 -20.36
CA PRO A 93 8.26 -2.32 -20.43
C PRO A 93 9.27 -3.27 -19.79
N GLY A 94 8.78 -4.18 -18.95
CA GLY A 94 9.54 -5.31 -18.40
C GLY A 94 9.86 -6.36 -19.47
N LYS A 95 10.76 -7.29 -19.16
CA LYS A 95 11.18 -8.35 -20.10
C LYS A 95 10.43 -9.65 -19.95
N GLU A 96 10.05 -10.01 -18.74
CA GLU A 96 9.44 -11.31 -18.44
C GLU A 96 7.94 -11.17 -18.21
N ARG A 97 7.54 -10.15 -17.45
CA ARG A 97 6.15 -9.83 -17.07
C ARG A 97 5.81 -8.39 -17.43
N PRO A 98 5.74 -8.04 -18.73
CA PRO A 98 5.40 -6.69 -19.16
C PRO A 98 3.97 -6.25 -18.75
N ASP A 99 3.13 -7.22 -18.38
CA ASP A 99 1.74 -7.06 -17.91
C ASP A 99 1.61 -6.90 -16.39
N ARG A 100 2.72 -6.78 -15.66
CA ARG A 100 2.77 -6.48 -14.23
C ARG A 100 3.55 -5.20 -14.03
N TYR A 101 3.08 -4.35 -13.12
CA TYR A 101 3.61 -2.98 -12.99
C TYR A 101 4.10 -2.71 -11.58
N VAL A 102 5.24 -2.01 -11.49
CA VAL A 102 5.71 -1.33 -10.28
C VAL A 102 5.64 0.17 -10.54
N VAL A 103 5.00 0.92 -9.64
CA VAL A 103 4.78 2.35 -9.81
C VAL A 103 5.72 3.14 -8.91
N ALA A 104 6.44 4.11 -9.47
CA ALA A 104 7.09 5.19 -8.75
C ALA A 104 6.23 6.45 -8.91
N CYS A 105 5.88 7.10 -7.80
CA CYS A 105 4.89 8.18 -7.76
C CYS A 105 5.39 9.42 -6.99
N GLY A 106 4.83 10.58 -7.32
CA GLY A 106 4.92 11.88 -6.62
C GLY A 106 3.97 12.87 -7.30
N HIS A 107 3.74 14.06 -6.74
CA HIS A 107 2.81 15.04 -7.32
C HIS A 107 3.49 16.32 -7.83
N VAL A 108 2.90 16.96 -8.83
CA VAL A 108 3.49 18.13 -9.51
C VAL A 108 2.90 19.47 -9.07
N ASP A 109 1.68 19.48 -8.54
CA ASP A 109 1.08 20.68 -8.01
C ASP A 109 1.57 20.97 -6.59
N SER A 110 1.49 22.22 -6.19
CA SER A 110 1.96 22.67 -4.88
C SER A 110 1.27 23.95 -4.43
N TRP A 111 1.34 24.21 -3.13
CA TRP A 111 1.19 25.56 -2.61
C TRP A 111 2.49 26.34 -2.83
N PHE A 112 2.37 27.56 -3.37
CA PHE A 112 3.50 28.47 -3.61
C PHE A 112 4.60 27.86 -4.51
N TYR A 113 5.82 27.68 -3.99
CA TYR A 113 6.97 27.18 -4.76
C TYR A 113 7.12 25.66 -4.67
N GLY A 114 6.76 25.04 -3.54
CA GLY A 114 6.69 23.59 -3.40
C GLY A 114 8.00 22.84 -3.64
N ALA A 115 9.13 23.38 -3.18
CA ALA A 115 10.42 22.74 -3.45
C ALA A 115 10.53 21.38 -2.77
N ASN A 116 10.15 21.29 -1.49
CA ASN A 116 10.05 20.03 -0.77
C ASN A 116 8.70 19.36 -1.03
N ASP A 117 7.64 20.14 -1.22
CA ASP A 117 6.26 19.69 -1.44
C ASP A 117 5.69 20.09 -2.81
N ASP A 118 5.88 19.31 -3.88
CA ASP A 118 6.57 18.02 -3.92
C ASP A 118 7.51 17.91 -5.13
N ALA A 119 8.05 19.06 -5.56
CA ALA A 119 8.99 19.12 -6.69
C ALA A 119 10.20 18.19 -6.50
N CYS A 120 10.62 17.96 -5.25
CA CYS A 120 11.71 17.03 -4.94
C CYS A 120 11.37 15.56 -5.23
N ALA A 121 10.12 15.10 -5.06
CA ALA A 121 9.73 13.75 -5.47
C ALA A 121 9.54 13.66 -6.99
N VAL A 122 9.07 14.71 -7.66
CA VAL A 122 9.07 14.75 -9.13
C VAL A 122 10.51 14.58 -9.66
N ALA A 123 11.47 15.29 -9.07
CA ALA A 123 12.88 15.12 -9.40
C ALA A 123 13.37 13.68 -9.12
N ALA A 124 12.93 13.06 -8.02
CA ALA A 124 13.23 11.67 -7.70
C ALA A 124 12.65 10.68 -8.73
N VAL A 125 11.40 10.86 -9.17
CA VAL A 125 10.73 10.04 -10.18
C VAL A 125 11.46 10.14 -11.53
N LEU A 126 11.84 11.36 -11.94
CA LEU A 126 12.62 11.58 -13.16
C LEU A 126 14.02 10.95 -13.08
N GLU A 127 14.70 11.07 -11.95
CA GLU A 127 16.02 10.45 -11.76
C GLU A 127 15.94 8.93 -11.71
N MET A 128 14.91 8.36 -11.06
CA MET A 128 14.65 6.93 -11.10
C MET A 128 14.36 6.46 -12.54
N ALA A 129 13.61 7.22 -13.34
CA ALA A 129 13.41 6.90 -14.76
C ALA A 129 14.73 6.90 -15.53
N ARG A 130 15.57 7.92 -15.34
CA ARG A 130 16.89 8.04 -15.99
C ARG A 130 17.82 6.86 -15.63
N VAL A 131 17.84 6.44 -14.36
CA VAL A 131 18.70 5.36 -13.89
C VAL A 131 18.14 3.99 -14.28
N LEU A 132 16.86 3.72 -14.00
CA LEU A 132 16.26 2.39 -14.16
C LEU A 132 16.11 1.99 -15.63
N THR A 133 16.07 2.95 -16.58
CA THR A 133 16.14 2.64 -18.02
C THR A 133 17.44 1.98 -18.46
N GLN A 134 18.51 2.07 -17.65
CA GLN A 134 19.79 1.42 -17.92
C GLN A 134 19.83 -0.07 -17.49
N TYR A 135 18.80 -0.53 -16.76
CA TYR A 135 18.73 -1.89 -16.23
C TYR A 135 17.60 -2.68 -16.89
N ARG A 136 17.71 -4.01 -16.84
CA ARG A 136 16.62 -4.91 -17.21
C ARG A 136 15.80 -5.23 -15.98
N HIS A 137 14.47 -5.24 -16.14
CA HIS A 137 13.51 -5.56 -15.09
C HIS A 137 12.62 -6.70 -15.54
N ARG A 138 12.22 -7.56 -14.59
CA ARG A 138 11.22 -8.62 -14.88
C ARG A 138 9.88 -8.00 -15.21
N ARG A 139 9.41 -7.07 -14.36
CA ARG A 139 8.13 -6.35 -14.47
C ARG A 139 8.28 -4.98 -15.12
N SER A 140 7.19 -4.45 -15.68
CA SER A 140 7.14 -3.08 -16.20
C SER A 140 7.21 -2.06 -15.08
N LEU A 141 7.81 -0.91 -15.35
CA LEU A 141 7.79 0.24 -14.45
C LEU A 141 6.83 1.31 -14.98
N ILE A 142 6.11 1.94 -14.07
CA ILE A 142 5.35 3.16 -14.33
C ILE A 142 5.97 4.28 -13.51
N PHE A 143 6.31 5.38 -14.17
CA PHE A 143 6.69 6.64 -13.55
C PHE A 143 5.46 7.53 -13.63
N LEU A 144 4.77 7.68 -12.50
CA LEU A 144 3.54 8.44 -12.38
C LEU A 144 3.87 9.76 -11.68
N VAL A 145 3.47 10.86 -12.29
CA VAL A 145 3.43 12.17 -11.65
C VAL A 145 1.99 12.63 -11.66
N THR A 146 1.37 12.70 -10.50
CA THR A 146 -0.02 13.13 -10.33
C THR A 146 -0.10 14.65 -10.35
N GLY A 147 -1.27 15.19 -10.67
CA GLY A 147 -1.56 16.60 -10.48
C GLY A 147 -2.85 16.79 -9.70
N SER A 148 -3.03 17.96 -9.13
CA SER A 148 -4.18 18.29 -8.28
C SER A 148 -4.28 17.41 -7.03
N GLU A 149 -3.15 17.02 -6.44
CA GLU A 149 -3.07 16.42 -5.11
C GLU A 149 -3.61 17.42 -4.06
N GLU A 150 -3.15 18.67 -4.14
CA GLU A 150 -3.36 19.74 -3.15
C GLU A 150 -4.71 20.46 -3.29
N ALA A 151 -5.38 20.30 -4.43
CA ALA A 151 -6.57 21.07 -4.77
C ALA A 151 -7.79 20.75 -3.89
N GLY A 152 -7.74 19.64 -3.14
CA GLY A 152 -8.84 19.18 -2.32
C GLY A 152 -10.04 18.67 -3.12
N SER A 153 -11.13 18.35 -2.42
CA SER A 153 -12.39 17.92 -3.04
C SER A 153 -13.61 18.30 -2.22
N LEU A 154 -14.75 18.42 -2.91
CA LEU A 154 -16.08 18.33 -2.29
C LEU A 154 -16.49 16.90 -1.93
N ASN A 155 -15.57 15.93 -1.96
CA ASN A 155 -15.76 14.62 -1.35
C ASN A 155 -14.52 14.26 -0.52
N TRP A 156 -14.66 14.12 0.80
CA TRP A 156 -13.52 13.90 1.72
C TRP A 156 -12.69 12.66 1.35
N PHE A 157 -13.26 11.67 0.64
CA PHE A 157 -12.52 10.46 0.26
C PHE A 157 -11.59 10.68 -0.94
N TYR A 158 -11.74 11.79 -1.67
CA TYR A 158 -11.19 11.99 -3.01
C TYR A 158 -10.44 13.31 -3.15
N TYR A 159 -9.88 13.85 -2.06
CA TYR A 159 -9.13 15.11 -2.10
C TYR A 159 -7.87 15.02 -2.96
N LEU A 160 -7.24 13.85 -3.00
CA LEU A 160 -6.13 13.48 -3.89
C LEU A 160 -6.64 13.29 -5.33
N GLN A 161 -6.96 14.38 -6.05
CA GLN A 161 -7.70 14.29 -7.32
C GLN A 161 -6.92 13.53 -8.40
N GLY A 162 -5.62 13.77 -8.50
CA GLY A 162 -4.76 13.17 -9.52
C GLY A 162 -4.74 11.65 -9.43
N SER A 163 -4.31 11.12 -8.29
CA SER A 163 -4.27 9.67 -8.07
C SER A 163 -5.65 9.03 -8.13
N ASN A 164 -6.69 9.68 -7.59
CA ASN A 164 -8.07 9.21 -7.70
C ASN A 164 -8.55 9.11 -9.16
N ALA A 165 -8.26 10.12 -9.98
CA ALA A 165 -8.60 10.11 -11.41
C ALA A 165 -7.88 8.95 -12.13
N TYR A 166 -6.61 8.69 -11.79
CA TYR A 166 -5.85 7.55 -12.32
C TYR A 166 -6.51 6.22 -11.92
N VAL A 167 -6.74 6.02 -10.63
CA VAL A 167 -7.35 4.81 -10.07
C VAL A 167 -8.70 4.51 -10.73
N LYS A 168 -9.58 5.51 -10.86
CA LYS A 168 -10.88 5.34 -11.52
C LYS A 168 -10.75 4.96 -12.99
N ALA A 169 -9.90 5.67 -13.73
CA ALA A 169 -9.67 5.42 -15.15
C ALA A 169 -9.04 4.04 -15.41
N HIS A 170 -8.28 3.51 -14.45
CA HIS A 170 -7.54 2.25 -14.56
C HIS A 170 -8.07 1.14 -13.64
N SER A 171 -9.27 1.25 -13.09
CA SER A 171 -9.85 0.31 -12.11
C SER A 171 -9.75 -1.16 -12.52
N ALA A 172 -10.00 -1.47 -13.80
CA ALA A 172 -9.89 -2.83 -14.33
C ALA A 172 -8.44 -3.38 -14.36
N GLU A 173 -7.44 -2.51 -14.29
CA GLU A 173 -6.00 -2.82 -14.39
C GLU A 173 -5.24 -2.61 -13.09
N LEU A 174 -5.83 -1.98 -12.06
CA LEU A 174 -5.19 -1.76 -10.75
C LEU A 174 -4.69 -3.06 -10.15
N HIS A 175 -5.48 -4.11 -10.31
CA HIS A 175 -5.10 -5.44 -9.90
C HIS A 175 -3.83 -5.92 -10.57
N THR A 176 -3.20 -5.27 -11.57
CA THR A 176 -1.91 -5.67 -12.20
C THR A 176 -0.69 -4.95 -11.61
N ILE A 177 -0.92 -3.95 -10.76
CA ILE A 177 0.12 -3.24 -10.02
C ILE A 177 0.53 -4.12 -8.83
N VAL A 178 1.83 -4.37 -8.67
CA VAL A 178 2.38 -5.22 -7.60
C VAL A 178 3.01 -4.41 -6.46
N GLY A 179 3.11 -3.10 -6.64
CA GLY A 179 3.64 -2.19 -5.64
C GLY A 179 3.65 -0.77 -6.18
N LEU A 180 3.16 0.17 -5.37
CA LEU A 180 3.31 1.61 -5.60
C LEU A 180 4.20 2.23 -4.52
N PHE A 181 5.19 2.98 -4.97
CA PHE A 181 6.17 3.66 -4.13
C PHE A 181 6.08 5.16 -4.37
N ASN A 182 5.35 5.85 -3.49
CA ASN A 182 5.16 7.30 -3.52
C ASN A 182 6.29 8.01 -2.78
N GLY A 183 6.80 9.10 -3.35
CA GLY A 183 7.59 10.09 -2.63
C GLY A 183 6.74 11.29 -2.26
N GLU A 184 7.03 11.87 -1.10
CA GLU A 184 6.31 12.99 -0.51
C GLU A 184 7.26 13.72 0.44
N LEU A 185 7.56 15.00 0.28
CA LEU A 185 8.39 15.76 1.24
C LEU A 185 9.79 15.14 1.44
N LEU A 186 10.50 14.84 0.36
CA LEU A 186 11.68 13.97 0.41
C LEU A 186 12.98 14.63 0.90
N GLY A 187 13.05 15.96 0.88
CA GLY A 187 14.28 16.73 1.03
C GLY A 187 14.46 17.46 2.36
N LYS A 188 13.42 17.59 3.18
CA LYS A 188 13.45 18.37 4.43
C LYS A 188 12.51 17.78 5.48
N GLY A 189 12.97 17.73 6.74
CA GLY A 189 12.14 17.34 7.90
C GLY A 189 12.91 16.64 9.01
N GLU A 190 12.33 16.56 10.20
CA GLU A 190 13.04 16.05 11.40
C GLU A 190 13.22 14.52 11.41
N LYS A 191 12.18 13.79 10.98
CA LYS A 191 12.11 12.32 11.03
C LYS A 191 11.84 11.77 9.64
N PHE A 192 12.42 10.61 9.37
CA PHE A 192 12.20 9.84 8.15
C PHE A 192 11.08 8.84 8.38
N HIS A 193 10.06 8.85 7.54
CA HIS A 193 8.93 7.95 7.61
C HIS A 193 8.81 7.13 6.33
N VAL A 194 8.41 5.88 6.51
CA VAL A 194 7.90 5.03 5.45
C VAL A 194 6.56 4.47 5.94
N GLU A 195 5.48 4.87 5.30
CA GLU A 195 4.12 4.51 5.68
C GLU A 195 3.51 3.65 4.58
N ALA A 196 3.07 2.44 4.92
CA ALA A 196 2.76 1.41 3.93
C ALA A 196 1.54 0.56 4.28
N THR A 197 1.01 -0.15 3.27
CA THR A 197 0.14 -1.30 3.50
C THR A 197 0.90 -2.37 4.29
N PRO A 198 0.24 -3.16 5.15
CA PRO A 198 0.93 -3.97 6.15
C PRO A 198 1.84 -5.03 5.54
N GLU A 199 1.43 -5.62 4.42
CA GLU A 199 2.17 -6.65 3.71
C GLU A 199 3.51 -6.15 3.15
N LEU A 200 3.70 -4.84 2.98
CA LEU A 200 4.96 -4.26 2.51
C LEU A 200 5.91 -3.85 3.64
N VAL A 201 5.46 -3.80 4.89
CA VAL A 201 6.26 -3.24 6.01
C VAL A 201 7.57 -3.99 6.22
N THR A 202 7.55 -5.33 6.20
CA THR A 202 8.76 -6.14 6.39
C THR A 202 9.75 -5.97 5.23
N PHE A 203 9.25 -5.92 3.99
CA PHE A 203 10.07 -5.63 2.81
C PHE A 203 10.74 -4.25 2.91
N LEU A 204 9.99 -3.21 3.30
CA LEU A 204 10.48 -1.85 3.42
C LEU A 204 11.47 -1.69 4.59
N LYS A 205 11.23 -2.36 5.72
CA LYS A 205 12.18 -2.40 6.85
C LYS A 205 13.51 -3.00 6.42
N ARG A 206 13.51 -4.13 5.70
CA ARG A 206 14.73 -4.74 5.16
C ARG A 206 15.46 -3.79 4.20
N ASN A 207 14.75 -3.09 3.32
CA ASN A 207 15.36 -2.08 2.44
C ASN A 207 16.01 -0.94 3.24
N ALA A 208 15.33 -0.44 4.27
CA ALA A 208 15.86 0.61 5.13
C ALA A 208 17.07 0.14 5.97
N GLU A 209 17.10 -1.11 6.39
CA GLU A 209 18.24 -1.75 7.08
C GLU A 209 19.45 -1.89 6.16
N ASP A 210 19.25 -2.42 4.95
CA ASP A 210 20.32 -2.61 3.95
C ASP A 210 20.93 -1.28 3.50
N LEU A 211 20.13 -0.22 3.46
CA LEU A 211 20.59 1.13 3.18
C LEU A 211 21.23 1.83 4.40
N GLY A 212 21.26 1.16 5.56
CA GLY A 212 21.78 1.69 6.82
C GLY A 212 20.96 2.86 7.39
N ILE A 213 19.72 3.07 6.92
CA ILE A 213 18.86 4.18 7.34
C ILE A 213 18.50 4.05 8.81
N LEU A 214 18.03 2.87 9.23
CA LEU A 214 17.61 2.64 10.61
C LEU A 214 18.78 2.78 11.58
N ALA A 215 19.96 2.27 11.22
CA ALA A 215 21.17 2.41 12.03
C ALA A 215 21.64 3.86 12.14
N ARG A 216 21.63 4.61 11.03
CA ARG A 216 22.11 6.01 10.98
C ARG A 216 21.16 6.99 11.65
N LEU A 217 19.85 6.78 11.53
CA LEU A 217 18.84 7.72 12.04
C LEU A 217 18.28 7.31 13.40
N GLY A 218 18.44 6.05 13.81
CA GLY A 218 17.92 5.52 15.07
C GLY A 218 16.41 5.74 15.19
N GLY A 219 15.96 6.21 16.35
CA GLY A 219 14.54 6.51 16.61
C GLY A 219 13.93 7.66 15.77
N ARG A 220 14.71 8.27 14.86
CA ARG A 220 14.21 9.24 13.88
C ARG A 220 13.82 8.63 12.55
N ALA A 221 13.99 7.31 12.36
CA ALA A 221 13.45 6.59 11.21
C ALA A 221 12.36 5.62 11.66
N VAL A 222 11.22 5.65 10.98
CA VAL A 222 10.09 4.78 11.27
C VAL A 222 9.57 4.18 9.97
N VAL A 223 9.39 2.86 9.96
CA VAL A 223 8.65 2.14 8.93
C VAL A 223 7.41 1.55 9.59
N ARG A 224 6.23 2.01 9.18
CA ARG A 224 4.96 1.69 9.82
C ARG A 224 3.83 1.50 8.81
N CYS A 225 2.71 1.03 9.34
CA CYS A 225 1.41 1.05 8.69
C CYS A 225 0.41 1.74 9.66
N PRO A 226 -0.74 2.23 9.18
CA PRO A 226 -1.20 2.31 7.78
C PRO A 226 -0.44 3.30 6.90
N PRO A 227 -0.69 3.33 5.57
CA PRO A 227 -0.35 4.49 4.77
C PRO A 227 -1.11 5.73 5.30
N CYS A 228 -0.47 6.90 5.27
CA CYS A 228 -1.13 8.17 5.57
C CYS A 228 -2.21 8.43 4.52
N ASP A 229 -3.38 8.92 4.93
CA ASP A 229 -4.49 9.21 4.02
C ASP A 229 -4.29 10.50 3.22
N GLU A 230 -3.37 11.35 3.66
CA GLU A 230 -2.99 12.65 3.06
C GLU A 230 -1.95 12.54 1.94
N GLN A 231 -1.88 11.38 1.27
CA GLN A 231 -0.84 11.10 0.28
C GLN A 231 -1.38 10.20 -0.82
N ASP A 232 -0.92 10.40 -2.05
CA ASP A 232 -1.40 9.67 -3.24
C ASP A 232 -1.39 8.14 -3.08
N ALA A 233 -0.44 7.58 -2.34
CA ALA A 233 -0.38 6.14 -2.05
C ALA A 233 -1.67 5.58 -1.41
N TYR A 234 -2.42 6.41 -0.68
CA TYR A 234 -3.66 6.02 -0.03
C TYR A 234 -4.76 5.64 -1.03
N THR A 235 -4.94 6.41 -2.11
CA THR A 235 -6.01 6.13 -3.10
C THR A 235 -5.82 4.78 -3.78
N PHE A 236 -4.57 4.36 -3.95
CA PHE A 236 -4.22 3.04 -4.47
C PHE A 236 -4.42 1.95 -3.42
N ALA A 237 -4.01 2.22 -2.17
CA ALA A 237 -4.19 1.29 -1.06
C ALA A 237 -5.66 0.93 -0.84
N VAL A 238 -6.57 1.91 -0.77
CA VAL A 238 -8.01 1.67 -0.58
C VAL A 238 -8.67 0.91 -1.74
N GLU A 239 -8.02 0.83 -2.89
CA GLU A 239 -8.49 0.11 -4.08
C GLU A 239 -7.74 -1.21 -4.28
N GLY A 240 -7.00 -1.64 -3.26
CA GLY A 240 -6.42 -2.98 -3.22
C GLY A 240 -4.97 -3.08 -3.72
N VAL A 241 -4.30 -1.97 -3.97
CA VAL A 241 -2.91 -1.97 -4.45
C VAL A 241 -1.95 -1.84 -3.26
N PRO A 242 -1.00 -2.79 -3.07
CA PRO A 242 0.08 -2.62 -2.09
C PRO A 242 0.84 -1.33 -2.37
N SER A 243 0.89 -0.45 -1.39
CA SER A 243 1.38 0.92 -1.58
C SER A 243 2.17 1.39 -0.38
N CYS A 244 3.14 2.26 -0.59
CA CYS A 244 3.79 3.00 0.47
C CYS A 244 4.14 4.42 0.06
N CYS A 245 4.38 5.26 1.05
CA CYS A 245 4.94 6.58 0.91
C CYS A 245 6.21 6.75 1.72
N VAL A 246 7.20 7.44 1.18
CA VAL A 246 8.46 7.82 1.84
C VAL A 246 8.45 9.32 2.05
N SER A 247 8.72 9.79 3.27
CA SER A 247 8.70 11.23 3.58
C SER A 247 9.64 11.66 4.71
N TRP A 248 9.91 12.97 4.79
CA TRP A 248 10.52 13.60 5.95
C TRP A 248 9.55 14.59 6.59
N THR A 249 9.17 14.37 7.85
CA THR A 249 8.25 15.26 8.59
C THR A 249 8.57 15.29 10.09
N PRO A 250 8.16 16.35 10.81
CA PRO A 250 7.67 17.64 10.31
C PRO A 250 8.80 18.53 9.77
N TYR A 251 8.44 19.60 9.04
CA TYR A 251 9.31 20.74 8.72
C TYR A 251 8.51 22.05 8.76
N GLU A 252 9.18 23.19 8.93
CA GLU A 252 8.51 24.46 9.27
C GLU A 252 7.92 25.18 8.04
N GLU A 253 8.56 25.05 6.90
CA GLU A 253 8.26 25.78 5.66
C GLU A 253 7.08 25.18 4.87
N TYR A 254 6.50 24.06 5.33
CA TYR A 254 5.39 23.35 4.68
C TYR A 254 4.23 24.30 4.35
N HIS A 255 3.73 24.23 3.13
CA HIS A 255 2.64 25.09 2.60
C HIS A 255 2.88 26.59 2.80
N SER A 256 4.13 27.04 2.63
CA SER A 256 4.48 28.46 2.76
C SER A 256 5.28 28.97 1.56
N PRO A 257 5.34 30.30 1.35
CA PRO A 257 6.23 30.91 0.37
C PRO A 257 7.73 30.63 0.62
N SER A 258 8.08 30.09 1.79
CA SER A 258 9.45 29.73 2.15
C SER A 258 9.84 28.32 1.73
N ASP A 259 8.91 27.48 1.21
CA ASP A 259 9.24 26.16 0.66
C ASP A 259 9.98 26.28 -0.68
N THR A 260 11.26 26.63 -0.58
CA THR A 260 12.13 27.04 -1.67
C THR A 260 13.32 26.09 -1.77
N VAL A 261 13.96 26.03 -2.95
CA VAL A 261 14.99 25.02 -3.23
C VAL A 261 16.19 25.06 -2.26
N ASP A 262 16.47 26.21 -1.65
CA ASP A 262 17.56 26.39 -0.70
C ASP A 262 17.34 25.70 0.65
N ILE A 263 16.10 25.32 1.00
CA ILE A 263 15.84 24.58 2.24
C ILE A 263 16.14 23.08 2.11
N ILE A 264 16.22 22.57 0.87
CA ILE A 264 16.41 21.14 0.60
C ILE A 264 17.75 20.67 1.14
N GLU A 265 17.72 19.62 1.96
CA GLU A 265 18.90 18.98 2.52
C GLU A 265 19.33 17.81 1.61
N PRO A 266 20.45 17.91 0.86
CA PRO A 266 20.79 16.93 -0.17
C PRO A 266 20.95 15.50 0.36
N ASP A 267 21.47 15.32 1.57
CA ASP A 267 21.64 14.01 2.19
C ASP A 267 20.30 13.33 2.54
N LYS A 268 19.27 14.13 2.89
CA LYS A 268 17.92 13.64 3.15
C LYS A 268 17.25 13.22 1.84
N LEU A 269 17.31 14.08 0.83
CA LEU A 269 16.81 13.76 -0.51
C LEU A 269 17.48 12.50 -1.07
N ALA A 270 18.81 12.40 -0.97
CA ALA A 270 19.54 11.20 -1.41
C ALA A 270 19.15 9.94 -0.64
N THR A 271 18.85 10.05 0.66
CA THR A 271 18.33 8.93 1.47
C THR A 271 16.99 8.45 0.93
N SER A 272 16.07 9.37 0.67
CA SER A 272 14.72 9.09 0.16
C SER A 272 14.75 8.49 -1.24
N VAL A 273 15.52 9.08 -2.15
CA VAL A 273 15.68 8.57 -3.54
C VAL A 273 16.27 7.16 -3.55
N ARG A 274 17.25 6.86 -2.68
CA ARG A 274 17.81 5.50 -2.55
C ARG A 274 16.78 4.52 -2.01
N MET A 275 15.97 4.92 -1.02
CA MET A 275 14.90 4.10 -0.47
C MET A 275 13.86 3.75 -1.54
N LEU A 276 13.35 4.75 -2.26
CA LEU A 276 12.38 4.57 -3.34
C LEU A 276 12.97 3.73 -4.48
N GLY A 277 14.15 4.10 -4.98
CA GLY A 277 14.81 3.42 -6.08
C GLY A 277 15.14 1.96 -5.78
N LEU A 278 15.64 1.65 -4.58
CA LEU A 278 15.89 0.27 -4.15
C LEU A 278 14.59 -0.53 -4.05
N SER A 279 13.53 0.09 -3.52
CA SER A 279 12.23 -0.57 -3.34
C SER A 279 11.57 -0.88 -4.69
N VAL A 280 11.57 0.07 -5.62
CA VAL A 280 11.11 -0.13 -7.00
C VAL A 280 11.93 -1.21 -7.69
N TYR A 281 13.27 -1.14 -7.60
CA TYR A 281 14.16 -2.12 -8.24
C TYR A 281 13.96 -3.54 -7.71
N ARG A 282 13.89 -3.71 -6.37
CA ARG A 282 13.68 -5.02 -5.75
C ARG A 282 12.30 -5.58 -6.08
N MET A 283 11.25 -4.77 -5.99
CA MET A 283 9.89 -5.21 -6.32
C MET A 283 9.75 -5.61 -7.80
N ALA A 284 10.38 -4.85 -8.71
CA ALA A 284 10.34 -5.12 -10.14
C ALA A 284 11.07 -6.42 -10.54
N ASN A 285 12.00 -6.87 -9.70
CA ASN A 285 12.84 -8.04 -9.96
C ASN A 285 12.60 -9.22 -9.01
N ALA A 286 11.66 -9.09 -8.06
CA ALA A 286 11.32 -10.16 -7.14
C ALA A 286 10.79 -11.39 -7.89
N VAL A 287 11.28 -12.58 -7.54
CA VAL A 287 10.77 -13.83 -8.12
C VAL A 287 9.39 -14.13 -7.54
N VAL A 288 9.33 -14.23 -6.22
CA VAL A 288 8.09 -14.19 -5.43
C VAL A 288 7.95 -12.79 -4.85
N LEU A 289 6.74 -12.24 -4.87
CA LEU A 289 6.45 -10.92 -4.30
C LEU A 289 6.69 -10.95 -2.79
N PRO A 290 7.45 -9.99 -2.24
CA PRO A 290 7.91 -10.01 -0.85
C PRO A 290 6.83 -9.51 0.12
N TYR A 291 5.61 -10.03 0.00
CA TYR A 291 4.48 -9.70 0.86
C TYR A 291 4.56 -10.50 2.17
N ASP A 292 4.22 -9.87 3.29
CA ASP A 292 4.23 -10.47 4.63
C ASP A 292 2.82 -10.38 5.25
N PHE A 293 2.03 -11.44 5.09
CA PHE A 293 0.67 -11.49 5.62
C PHE A 293 0.65 -11.78 7.13
N THR A 294 1.72 -12.32 7.72
CA THR A 294 1.88 -12.44 9.17
C THR A 294 1.98 -11.07 9.82
N HIS A 295 2.71 -10.14 9.20
CA HIS A 295 2.75 -8.75 9.63
C HIS A 295 1.35 -8.13 9.52
N TYR A 296 0.65 -8.37 8.41
CA TYR A 296 -0.73 -7.93 8.24
C TYR A 296 -1.64 -8.43 9.35
N ALA A 297 -1.62 -9.73 9.63
CA ALA A 297 -2.39 -10.36 10.68
C ALA A 297 -2.12 -9.74 12.05
N ARG A 298 -0.85 -9.49 12.37
CA ARG A 298 -0.45 -8.85 13.62
C ARG A 298 -0.99 -7.44 13.73
N THR A 299 -0.80 -6.60 12.70
CA THR A 299 -1.33 -5.24 12.64
C THR A 299 -2.84 -5.21 12.81
N LEU A 300 -3.55 -6.13 12.14
CA LEU A 300 -5.00 -6.25 12.23
C LEU A 300 -5.45 -6.58 13.66
N LEU A 301 -4.80 -7.54 14.31
CA LEU A 301 -5.12 -7.92 15.68
C LEU A 301 -4.77 -6.82 16.67
N GLU A 302 -3.55 -6.28 16.63
CA GLU A 302 -3.10 -5.21 17.53
C GLU A 302 -3.99 -3.96 17.41
N GLY A 303 -4.34 -3.54 16.19
CA GLY A 303 -5.19 -2.37 15.96
C GLY A 303 -6.65 -2.52 16.38
N ASN A 304 -7.15 -3.75 16.56
CA ASN A 304 -8.55 -4.03 16.90
C ASN A 304 -8.75 -4.63 18.30
N MET A 305 -7.72 -5.18 18.94
CA MET A 305 -7.83 -5.72 20.30
C MET A 305 -8.17 -4.63 21.33
N ASP A 306 -7.52 -3.47 21.26
CA ASP A 306 -7.78 -2.37 22.20
C ASP A 306 -9.20 -1.78 22.02
N LYS A 307 -9.67 -1.67 20.77
CA LYS A 307 -11.00 -1.16 20.43
C LYS A 307 -12.11 -2.16 20.77
N GLY A 308 -11.91 -3.44 20.46
CA GLY A 308 -12.85 -4.51 20.77
C GLY A 308 -13.05 -4.70 22.27
N MET A 309 -11.99 -4.59 23.08
CA MET A 309 -12.09 -4.67 24.54
C MET A 309 -12.86 -3.48 25.14
N ALA A 310 -12.70 -2.27 24.58
CA ALA A 310 -13.45 -1.09 25.00
C ALA A 310 -14.96 -1.20 24.66
N GLU A 311 -15.31 -1.76 23.50
CA GLU A 311 -16.71 -1.93 23.07
C GLU A 311 -17.44 -3.07 23.76
N VAL A 312 -16.75 -4.17 24.11
CA VAL A 312 -17.31 -5.30 24.89
C VAL A 312 -17.72 -4.87 26.30
N ALA A 313 -17.08 -3.84 26.85
CA ALA A 313 -17.45 -3.26 28.15
C ALA A 313 -18.76 -2.43 28.11
N SER A 314 -19.32 -2.17 26.92
CA SER A 314 -20.56 -1.40 26.75
C SER A 314 -21.81 -2.30 26.70
N PRO A 315 -22.89 -2.00 27.45
CA PRO A 315 -24.08 -2.85 27.48
C PRO A 315 -24.83 -2.85 26.13
N GLY A 316 -24.93 -4.02 25.48
CA GLY A 316 -25.75 -4.24 24.28
C GLY A 316 -24.99 -4.51 22.97
N THR A 317 -23.68 -4.28 22.93
CA THR A 317 -22.80 -4.51 21.76
C THR A 317 -22.09 -5.88 21.79
N GLY A 318 -21.87 -6.46 22.97
CA GLY A 318 -20.97 -7.59 23.24
C GLY A 318 -21.13 -8.87 22.40
N VAL A 319 -22.31 -9.17 21.84
CA VAL A 319 -22.53 -10.37 21.01
C VAL A 319 -22.03 -10.17 19.57
N ARG A 320 -22.16 -8.95 19.02
CA ARG A 320 -21.62 -8.61 17.68
C ARG A 320 -20.09 -8.53 17.73
N THR A 321 -19.53 -7.98 18.81
CA THR A 321 -18.08 -7.87 19.03
C THR A 321 -17.42 -9.24 19.21
N ALA A 322 -18.03 -10.19 19.92
CA ALA A 322 -17.45 -11.53 20.10
C ALA A 322 -17.44 -12.36 18.80
N LYS A 323 -18.44 -12.18 17.93
CA LYS A 323 -18.46 -12.81 16.59
C LYS A 323 -17.39 -12.20 15.68
N GLY A 324 -17.34 -10.87 15.59
CA GLY A 324 -16.34 -10.15 14.79
C GLY A 324 -14.91 -10.42 15.24
N LEU A 325 -14.65 -10.53 16.55
CA LEU A 325 -13.33 -10.86 17.07
C LEU A 325 -12.89 -12.28 16.68
N ARG A 326 -13.81 -13.26 16.69
CA ARG A 326 -13.51 -14.63 16.23
C ARG A 326 -13.21 -14.66 14.72
N GLU A 327 -14.01 -13.95 13.93
CA GLU A 327 -13.79 -13.85 12.47
C GLU A 327 -12.44 -13.20 12.15
N LEU A 328 -12.04 -12.16 12.89
CA LEU A 328 -10.71 -11.55 12.78
C LEU A 328 -9.58 -12.51 13.18
N GLN A 329 -9.77 -13.32 14.22
CA GLN A 329 -8.79 -14.32 14.64
C GLN A 329 -8.64 -15.45 13.61
N GLU A 330 -9.74 -15.92 13.01
CA GLU A 330 -9.73 -16.90 11.93
C GLU A 330 -9.03 -16.34 10.68
N LEU A 331 -9.33 -15.10 10.31
CA LEU A 331 -8.67 -14.38 9.23
C LEU A 331 -7.15 -14.26 9.47
N ALA A 332 -6.75 -13.80 10.65
CA ALA A 332 -5.35 -13.68 11.04
C ALA A 332 -4.61 -15.04 11.00
N SER A 333 -5.29 -16.12 11.42
CA SER A 333 -4.73 -17.48 11.37
C SER A 333 -4.54 -17.97 9.92
N GLY A 334 -5.46 -17.62 9.03
CA GLY A 334 -5.35 -17.87 7.58
C GLY A 334 -4.15 -17.15 6.96
N MET A 335 -3.95 -15.87 7.30
CA MET A 335 -2.80 -15.08 6.86
C MET A 335 -1.45 -15.66 7.31
N VAL A 336 -1.32 -16.06 8.57
CA VAL A 336 -0.10 -16.73 9.09
C VAL A 336 0.16 -18.04 8.36
N SER A 337 -0.90 -18.78 8.03
CA SER A 337 -0.77 -20.02 7.26
C SER A 337 -0.29 -19.76 5.83
N LEU A 338 -0.75 -18.67 5.19
CA LEU A 338 -0.33 -18.27 3.85
C LEU A 338 1.17 -17.96 3.81
N ASP A 339 1.72 -17.26 4.80
CA ASP A 339 3.17 -17.00 4.88
C ASP A 339 4.01 -18.28 5.05
N GLY A 340 3.46 -19.29 5.72
CA GLY A 340 4.08 -20.62 5.76
C GLY A 340 4.25 -21.21 4.36
N VAL A 341 3.21 -21.09 3.52
CA VAL A 341 3.24 -21.54 2.12
C VAL A 341 4.23 -20.71 1.28
N ILE A 342 4.26 -19.38 1.48
CA ILE A 342 5.25 -18.52 0.81
C ILE A 342 6.68 -18.97 1.13
N SER A 343 6.97 -19.18 2.42
CA SER A 343 8.30 -19.58 2.89
C SER A 343 8.74 -20.95 2.34
N GLU A 344 7.79 -21.87 2.16
CA GLU A 344 8.01 -23.18 1.55
C GLU A 344 8.29 -23.08 0.05
N ALA A 345 7.47 -22.32 -0.66
CA ALA A 345 7.66 -22.04 -2.08
C ALA A 345 9.02 -21.36 -2.32
N GLU A 346 9.39 -20.36 -1.54
CA GLU A 346 10.71 -19.71 -1.64
C GLU A 346 11.87 -20.70 -1.48
N ARG A 347 11.81 -21.60 -0.49
CA ARG A 347 12.82 -22.65 -0.29
C ARG A 347 12.91 -23.61 -1.46
N PHE A 348 11.78 -24.01 -2.04
CA PHE A 348 11.78 -24.84 -3.24
C PHE A 348 12.37 -24.12 -4.45
N LEU A 349 11.99 -22.86 -4.69
CA LEU A 349 12.49 -22.07 -5.81
C LEU A 349 14.02 -21.83 -5.67
N GLU A 350 14.53 -21.69 -4.45
CA GLU A 350 15.98 -21.62 -4.20
C GLU A 350 16.67 -22.97 -4.46
N PHE A 351 16.10 -24.07 -3.97
CA PHE A 351 16.66 -25.41 -4.16
C PHE A 351 16.69 -25.84 -5.63
N SER A 352 15.59 -25.62 -6.36
CA SER A 352 15.47 -25.92 -7.79
C SER A 352 16.45 -25.12 -8.66
N GLY A 353 16.77 -23.88 -8.27
CA GLY A 353 17.80 -23.06 -8.91
C GLY A 353 19.21 -23.67 -8.86
N ARG A 354 19.47 -24.62 -7.95
CA ARG A 354 20.77 -25.32 -7.85
C ARG A 354 20.87 -26.58 -8.73
N LEU A 355 19.76 -27.08 -9.29
CA LEU A 355 19.72 -28.37 -10.00
C LEU A 355 19.93 -28.28 -11.54
N SER A 356 19.30 -27.34 -12.28
CA SER A 356 19.61 -27.10 -13.71
C SER A 356 18.87 -25.88 -14.34
N LYS A 357 19.38 -25.36 -15.47
CA LYS A 357 18.70 -24.33 -16.31
C LYS A 357 17.35 -24.76 -16.89
N ARG A 358 17.09 -26.06 -17.04
CA ARG A 358 15.85 -26.57 -17.64
C ARG A 358 14.66 -26.51 -16.66
N LEU A 359 14.94 -26.40 -15.37
CA LEU A 359 13.95 -26.21 -14.30
C LEU A 359 13.64 -24.72 -14.04
N GLU A 360 14.40 -23.79 -14.63
CA GLU A 360 14.19 -22.33 -14.46
C GLU A 360 12.84 -21.86 -15.01
N ALA A 361 12.37 -22.41 -16.14
CA ALA A 361 11.08 -22.01 -16.73
C ALA A 361 9.87 -22.48 -15.91
N VAL A 362 9.91 -23.71 -15.36
CA VAL A 362 8.85 -24.24 -14.49
C VAL A 362 8.80 -23.46 -13.17
N ARG A 363 9.97 -23.12 -12.63
CA ARG A 363 10.14 -22.27 -11.45
C ARG A 363 9.52 -20.88 -11.64
N GLU A 364 9.66 -20.29 -12.83
CA GLU A 364 9.08 -18.98 -13.12
C GLU A 364 7.55 -19.05 -13.21
N GLU A 365 6.99 -20.07 -13.88
CA GLU A 365 5.53 -20.26 -13.95
C GLU A 365 4.92 -20.41 -12.55
N GLU A 366 5.45 -21.34 -11.75
CA GLU A 366 4.99 -21.59 -10.37
C GLU A 366 5.08 -20.36 -9.46
N ALA A 367 6.16 -19.58 -9.57
CA ALA A 367 6.32 -18.34 -8.82
C ALA A 367 5.29 -17.28 -9.22
N GLU A 368 4.88 -17.26 -10.49
CA GLU A 368 3.91 -16.29 -10.98
C GLU A 368 2.47 -16.63 -10.59
N ASP A 369 2.09 -17.90 -10.50
CA ASP A 369 0.78 -18.28 -9.96
C ASP A 369 0.68 -17.93 -8.47
N LEU A 370 1.75 -18.18 -7.72
CA LEU A 370 1.85 -17.72 -6.34
C LEU A 370 1.69 -16.20 -6.29
N ASN A 371 2.43 -15.44 -7.10
CA ASN A 371 2.32 -13.97 -7.13
C ASN A 371 0.90 -13.48 -7.41
N ASP A 372 0.17 -14.13 -8.32
CA ASP A 372 -1.21 -13.77 -8.63
C ASP A 372 -2.17 -14.09 -7.47
N ILE A 373 -1.93 -15.15 -6.70
CA ILE A 373 -2.65 -15.41 -5.44
C ILE A 373 -2.35 -14.32 -4.41
N LEU A 374 -1.08 -14.02 -4.15
CA LEU A 374 -0.65 -13.03 -3.16
C LEU A 374 -1.26 -11.65 -3.46
N ARG A 375 -1.29 -11.25 -4.73
CA ARG A 375 -1.91 -10.01 -5.17
C ARG A 375 -3.41 -9.98 -4.96
N ARG A 376 -4.13 -11.06 -5.27
CA ARG A 376 -5.58 -11.14 -5.02
C ARG A 376 -5.92 -11.04 -3.54
N VAL A 377 -5.14 -11.71 -2.69
CA VAL A 377 -5.28 -11.62 -1.24
C VAL A 377 -5.06 -10.19 -0.78
N SER A 378 -3.95 -9.55 -1.19
CA SER A 378 -3.68 -8.15 -0.88
C SER A 378 -4.80 -7.22 -1.38
N THR A 379 -5.32 -7.41 -2.60
CA THR A 379 -6.44 -6.62 -3.12
C THR A 379 -7.66 -6.69 -2.23
N VAL A 380 -8.11 -7.90 -1.88
CA VAL A 380 -9.30 -8.08 -1.03
C VAL A 380 -9.07 -7.51 0.37
N LEU A 381 -7.89 -7.72 0.95
CA LEU A 381 -7.56 -7.23 2.28
C LEU A 381 -7.51 -5.71 2.34
N ASN A 382 -6.77 -5.09 1.42
CA ASN A 382 -6.59 -3.65 1.39
C ASN A 382 -7.91 -2.94 1.09
N SER A 383 -8.66 -3.37 0.08
CA SER A 383 -9.97 -2.74 -0.25
C SER A 383 -11.04 -2.98 0.82
N GLY A 384 -10.92 -4.05 1.60
CA GLY A 384 -11.89 -4.41 2.63
C GLY A 384 -11.56 -3.88 4.03
N LEU A 385 -10.28 -3.64 4.33
CA LEU A 385 -9.81 -3.34 5.69
C LEU A 385 -9.14 -1.98 5.83
N ILE A 386 -8.65 -1.36 4.75
CA ILE A 386 -8.14 0.00 4.78
C ILE A 386 -9.33 0.94 4.65
N GLY A 387 -9.67 1.55 5.77
CA GLY A 387 -10.80 2.44 5.86
C GLY A 387 -10.46 3.88 5.56
N ALA A 388 -11.51 4.70 5.65
CA ALA A 388 -11.43 6.12 5.90
C ALA A 388 -10.32 6.44 6.93
N TRP A 389 -9.48 7.44 6.65
CA TRP A 389 -8.42 7.90 7.56
C TRP A 389 -7.26 6.92 7.76
N GLY A 390 -7.03 6.03 6.79
CA GLY A 390 -6.01 4.98 6.89
C GLY A 390 -6.29 3.93 7.97
N HIS A 391 -7.41 3.97 8.69
CA HIS A 391 -7.63 3.05 9.80
C HIS A 391 -7.84 1.60 9.34
N TYR A 392 -7.27 0.65 10.10
CA TYR A 392 -7.54 -0.78 9.93
C TYR A 392 -8.71 -1.25 10.80
N GLY A 393 -9.62 -2.03 10.21
CA GLY A 393 -10.60 -2.85 10.93
C GLY A 393 -12.00 -2.25 11.09
N PHE A 394 -12.73 -2.66 12.14
CA PHE A 394 -14.13 -2.29 12.40
C PHE A 394 -14.25 -0.80 12.73
N SER A 395 -14.41 0.03 11.71
CA SER A 395 -14.96 1.37 11.84
C SER A 395 -16.47 1.29 11.56
N GLU A 396 -17.30 1.97 12.37
CA GLU A 396 -18.75 2.05 12.17
C GLU A 396 -19.16 2.53 10.75
N MET A 397 -18.24 3.13 9.99
CA MET A 397 -18.45 3.52 8.59
C MET A 397 -18.15 2.44 7.55
N LEU A 398 -17.66 1.25 7.94
CA LEU A 398 -17.19 0.19 7.02
C LEU A 398 -17.85 -1.16 7.28
N LEU A 399 -19.18 -1.19 7.24
CA LEU A 399 -19.93 -2.41 6.99
C LEU A 399 -20.43 -2.45 5.54
N PRO A 400 -19.55 -2.89 4.63
CA PRO A 400 -19.90 -3.96 3.69
C PRO A 400 -19.00 -5.21 3.85
N GLY A 401 -18.30 -5.34 4.98
CA GLY A 401 -17.34 -6.43 5.26
C GLY A 401 -17.91 -7.79 5.64
N LEU A 402 -19.23 -8.05 5.52
CA LEU A 402 -19.77 -9.40 5.76
C LEU A 402 -19.44 -10.39 4.62
N ARG A 403 -19.18 -9.90 3.40
CA ARG A 403 -18.74 -10.75 2.27
C ARG A 403 -17.24 -11.04 2.29
N ALA A 404 -16.40 -10.07 2.66
CA ALA A 404 -14.96 -10.28 2.77
C ALA A 404 -14.63 -11.32 3.85
N ILE A 405 -15.40 -11.35 4.94
CA ILE A 405 -15.28 -12.37 5.99
C ILE A 405 -15.75 -13.74 5.47
N ASP A 406 -16.87 -13.83 4.75
CA ASP A 406 -17.29 -15.10 4.14
C ASP A 406 -16.27 -15.62 3.12
N ASP A 407 -15.72 -14.76 2.25
CA ASP A 407 -14.68 -15.14 1.28
C ASP A 407 -13.39 -15.59 1.97
N MET A 408 -13.00 -14.93 3.07
CA MET A 408 -11.83 -15.29 3.87
C MET A 408 -12.04 -16.55 4.71
N VAL A 409 -13.26 -16.79 5.22
CA VAL A 409 -13.64 -18.05 5.88
C VAL A 409 -13.65 -19.19 4.87
N GLN A 410 -14.04 -18.94 3.61
CA GLN A 410 -13.93 -19.92 2.54
C GLN A 410 -12.46 -20.18 2.17
N ILE A 411 -11.60 -19.16 2.12
CA ILE A 411 -10.14 -19.32 1.92
C ILE A 411 -9.52 -20.08 3.10
N SER A 412 -9.86 -19.75 4.35
CA SER A 412 -9.37 -20.43 5.55
C SER A 412 -9.83 -21.89 5.62
N ARG A 413 -11.09 -22.17 5.30
CA ARG A 413 -11.63 -23.54 5.19
C ARG A 413 -11.00 -24.32 4.03
N ALA A 414 -10.70 -23.66 2.91
CA ALA A 414 -9.95 -24.25 1.82
C ALA A 414 -8.52 -24.60 2.27
N VAL A 415 -7.85 -23.69 2.99
CA VAL A 415 -6.51 -23.92 3.57
C VAL A 415 -6.52 -25.04 4.62
N GLU A 416 -7.54 -25.15 5.48
CA GLU A 416 -7.68 -26.25 6.44
C GLU A 416 -8.03 -27.60 5.79
N ALA A 417 -8.88 -27.59 4.77
CA ALA A 417 -9.19 -28.78 3.98
C ALA A 417 -7.93 -29.28 3.23
N LEU A 418 -7.12 -28.36 2.72
CA LEU A 418 -5.81 -28.64 2.12
C LEU A 418 -4.84 -29.25 3.15
N LYS A 419 -4.74 -28.70 4.37
CA LYS A 419 -3.89 -29.27 5.43
C LYS A 419 -4.28 -30.69 5.86
N LYS A 420 -5.57 -31.05 5.82
CA LYS A 420 -6.06 -32.38 6.22
C LYS A 420 -5.75 -33.51 5.23
N VAL A 421 -5.41 -33.19 3.98
CA VAL A 421 -5.25 -34.19 2.90
C VAL A 421 -3.78 -34.56 2.65
N TYR A 422 -2.80 -33.70 2.95
CA TYR A 422 -1.44 -33.80 2.39
C TYR A 422 -0.29 -34.18 3.35
N GLY A 423 -0.58 -34.88 4.45
CA GLY A 423 0.38 -35.16 5.52
C GLY A 423 1.55 -36.14 5.28
N SER A 424 1.89 -36.58 4.06
CA SER A 424 2.99 -37.59 3.94
C SER A 424 3.89 -37.55 2.70
N PHE A 425 3.80 -36.51 1.86
CA PHE A 425 4.80 -36.20 0.81
C PHE A 425 5.17 -34.70 0.82
N VAL A 426 4.92 -34.08 1.98
CA VAL A 426 4.22 -32.81 2.33
C VAL A 426 3.88 -31.77 1.24
N ASP A 427 4.52 -31.66 0.09
CA ASP A 427 5.67 -30.76 -0.07
C ASP A 427 6.17 -30.79 -1.51
N CYS A 428 5.75 -31.75 -2.34
CA CYS A 428 5.97 -31.66 -3.79
C CYS A 428 4.90 -30.80 -4.50
N MET A 429 4.50 -29.75 -3.79
CA MET A 429 4.76 -28.38 -4.18
C MET A 429 3.71 -27.62 -4.99
N LEU A 430 3.09 -28.13 -6.06
CA LEU A 430 2.33 -27.17 -6.90
C LEU A 430 1.31 -27.74 -7.89
N LYS A 431 1.04 -29.05 -7.89
CA LYS A 431 0.36 -29.67 -9.04
C LYS A 431 -1.14 -29.44 -9.18
N SER A 432 -1.76 -28.63 -8.32
CA SER A 432 -3.17 -28.24 -8.37
C SER A 432 -3.41 -26.73 -8.44
N SER A 433 -2.34 -25.91 -8.43
CA SER A 433 -2.46 -24.46 -8.18
C SER A 433 -2.97 -23.62 -9.37
N ILE A 434 -3.26 -24.22 -10.53
CA ILE A 434 -3.49 -23.48 -11.78
C ILE A 434 -4.57 -24.14 -12.65
N GLU A 435 -5.84 -23.95 -12.33
CA GLU A 435 -6.90 -24.03 -13.37
C GLU A 435 -8.06 -23.05 -13.08
N VAL A 436 -7.84 -22.09 -12.16
CA VAL A 436 -8.93 -21.29 -11.57
C VAL A 436 -9.07 -19.87 -12.15
N LEU A 437 -8.14 -19.35 -12.97
CA LEU A 437 -8.12 -17.90 -13.26
C LEU A 437 -8.00 -17.46 -14.73
N GLY A 438 -9.17 -17.14 -15.33
CA GLY A 438 -9.37 -16.05 -16.31
C GLY A 438 -9.96 -16.49 -17.66
N ARG A 439 -10.95 -15.84 -18.30
CA ARG A 439 -11.48 -14.44 -18.33
C ARG A 439 -12.91 -14.48 -18.96
N LYS A 440 -13.90 -13.61 -18.69
CA LYS A 440 -14.00 -12.16 -19.04
C LYS A 440 -15.19 -11.52 -18.29
N VAL A 441 -15.06 -10.22 -18.03
CA VAL A 441 -16.07 -9.33 -17.44
C VAL A 441 -17.24 -9.08 -18.40
N LEU A 442 -18.47 -9.36 -17.95
CA LEU A 442 -19.66 -8.49 -17.97
C LEU A 442 -20.85 -9.27 -17.38
N TYR A 443 -21.71 -8.57 -16.64
CA TYR A 443 -22.91 -9.05 -15.93
C TYR A 443 -23.74 -10.16 -16.64
N VAL A 444 -24.30 -11.09 -15.83
CA VAL A 444 -25.43 -12.05 -16.05
C VAL A 444 -25.08 -13.57 -16.16
N ASP A 445 -25.75 -14.36 -15.30
CA ASP A 445 -26.01 -15.82 -15.23
C ASP A 445 -24.85 -16.86 -15.12
N VAL A 446 -24.79 -17.57 -13.98
CA VAL A 446 -23.70 -18.50 -13.57
C VAL A 446 -24.12 -20.00 -13.57
N TYR A 447 -25.38 -20.33 -13.88
CA TYR A 447 -25.90 -21.68 -13.57
C TYR A 447 -25.76 -22.73 -14.70
N GLU A 448 -25.62 -22.33 -15.97
CA GLU A 448 -25.60 -23.27 -17.11
C GLU A 448 -24.19 -23.66 -17.60
N GLU A 449 -23.12 -22.94 -17.21
CA GLU A 449 -21.77 -23.19 -17.73
C GLU A 449 -20.96 -24.27 -16.98
N LEU A 450 -21.43 -24.73 -15.81
CA LEU A 450 -20.74 -25.74 -14.98
C LEU A 450 -20.59 -27.11 -15.68
N SER A 451 -21.53 -27.49 -16.55
CA SER A 451 -21.56 -28.81 -17.19
C SER A 451 -20.54 -29.01 -18.31
N SER A 452 -19.99 -27.93 -18.88
CA SER A 452 -19.00 -28.02 -19.98
C SER A 452 -17.54 -28.11 -19.52
N LEU A 453 -17.30 -27.85 -18.23
CA LEU A 453 -16.00 -27.94 -17.55
C LEU A 453 -15.59 -29.39 -17.25
N GLU A 454 -16.56 -30.25 -16.96
CA GLU A 454 -16.32 -31.65 -16.56
C GLU A 454 -15.74 -32.50 -17.72
N GLU A 455 -16.12 -32.21 -18.96
CA GLU A 455 -15.71 -32.98 -20.14
C GLU A 455 -14.25 -32.70 -20.55
N LYS A 456 -13.75 -31.49 -20.29
CA LYS A 456 -12.37 -31.08 -20.61
C LYS A 456 -11.36 -31.53 -19.55
N LEU A 457 -11.79 -31.60 -18.30
CA LEU A 457 -11.05 -32.15 -17.15
C LEU A 457 -10.66 -33.63 -17.37
N GLU A 458 -11.48 -34.41 -18.06
CA GLU A 458 -11.25 -35.85 -18.27
C GLU A 458 -10.19 -36.15 -19.35
N LEU A 459 -10.11 -35.30 -20.38
CA LEU A 459 -9.07 -35.39 -21.41
C LEU A 459 -7.68 -35.03 -20.87
N LEU A 460 -7.60 -34.09 -19.92
CA LEU A 460 -6.35 -33.66 -19.27
C LEU A 460 -5.78 -34.71 -18.31
N LYS A 461 -6.64 -35.36 -17.52
CA LYS A 461 -6.26 -36.50 -16.64
C LYS A 461 -5.53 -37.61 -17.40
N THR A 462 -6.02 -37.94 -18.61
CA THR A 462 -5.48 -39.01 -19.43
C THR A 462 -4.07 -38.71 -19.94
N ARG A 463 -3.77 -37.44 -20.20
CA ARG A 463 -2.48 -37.00 -20.76
C ARG A 463 -1.38 -36.91 -19.69
N VAL A 464 -1.73 -36.44 -18.49
CA VAL A 464 -0.83 -36.35 -17.33
C VAL A 464 -0.45 -37.73 -16.80
N ALA A 465 -1.38 -38.69 -16.81
CA ALA A 465 -1.11 -40.07 -16.41
C ALA A 465 -0.05 -40.74 -17.32
N HIS A 466 -0.06 -40.41 -18.62
CA HIS A 466 0.86 -41.00 -19.60
C HIS A 466 2.30 -40.47 -19.48
N GLU A 467 2.48 -39.19 -19.12
CA GLU A 467 3.81 -38.59 -18.91
C GLU A 467 4.43 -39.02 -17.57
N ALA A 468 3.60 -39.17 -16.52
CA ALA A 468 4.03 -39.68 -15.21
C ALA A 468 4.60 -41.11 -15.29
N LEU A 469 4.05 -41.96 -16.17
CA LEU A 469 4.60 -43.30 -16.43
C LEU A 469 6.01 -43.23 -17.03
N SER A 470 6.25 -42.34 -18.00
CA SER A 470 7.55 -42.22 -18.67
C SER A 470 8.67 -41.72 -17.73
N VAL A 471 8.33 -40.86 -16.76
CA VAL A 471 9.27 -40.34 -15.76
C VAL A 471 9.58 -41.42 -14.71
N ALA A 472 8.60 -42.24 -14.35
CA ALA A 472 8.81 -43.38 -13.45
C ALA A 472 9.70 -44.46 -14.08
N GLU A 473 9.58 -44.69 -15.39
CA GLU A 473 10.46 -45.58 -16.15
C GLU A 473 11.90 -45.04 -16.21
N ALA A 474 12.08 -43.75 -16.51
CA ALA A 474 13.40 -43.12 -16.54
C ALA A 474 14.12 -43.13 -15.18
N LEU A 475 13.39 -42.99 -14.07
CA LEU A 475 13.95 -43.07 -12.71
C LEU A 475 14.31 -44.51 -12.30
N ARG A 476 13.59 -45.52 -12.81
CA ARG A 476 13.95 -46.93 -12.63
C ARG A 476 15.26 -47.27 -13.34
N ASP A 477 15.42 -46.80 -14.57
CA ASP A 477 16.63 -47.04 -15.35
C ASP A 477 17.86 -46.36 -14.71
N ALA A 478 17.69 -45.14 -14.20
CA ALA A 478 18.74 -44.44 -13.46
C ALA A 478 19.15 -45.18 -12.17
N ASN A 479 18.20 -45.70 -11.40
CA ASN A 479 18.50 -46.47 -10.18
C ASN A 479 19.17 -47.82 -10.47
N SER A 480 18.82 -48.48 -11.58
CA SER A 480 19.51 -49.70 -12.02
C SER A 480 20.97 -49.43 -12.38
N LEU A 481 21.24 -48.32 -13.08
CA LEU A 481 22.59 -47.91 -13.47
C LEU A 481 23.46 -47.51 -12.25
N ILE A 482 22.85 -46.88 -11.24
CA ILE A 482 23.52 -46.55 -9.98
C ILE A 482 23.82 -47.82 -9.18
N GLY A 483 22.89 -48.78 -9.14
CA GLY A 483 23.10 -50.08 -8.49
C GLY A 483 24.23 -50.90 -9.14
N GLU A 484 24.32 -50.91 -10.47
CA GLU A 484 25.43 -51.55 -11.19
C GLU A 484 26.78 -50.85 -10.95
N ALA A 485 26.78 -49.52 -10.88
CA ALA A 485 27.98 -48.75 -10.58
C ALA A 485 28.51 -49.00 -9.16
N LEU A 486 27.61 -49.09 -8.17
CA LEU A 486 27.96 -49.42 -6.78
C LEU A 486 28.45 -50.86 -6.64
N SER A 487 27.83 -51.82 -7.33
CA SER A 487 28.27 -53.23 -7.33
C SER A 487 29.64 -53.45 -7.99
N ARG A 488 30.04 -52.56 -8.91
CA ARG A 488 31.39 -52.56 -9.52
C ARG A 488 32.43 -51.92 -8.60
N LEU A 489 32.03 -50.94 -7.79
CA LEU A 489 32.89 -50.31 -6.78
C LEU A 489 33.15 -51.21 -5.56
N GLU A 490 32.19 -52.08 -5.20
CA GLU A 490 32.38 -53.05 -4.10
C GLU A 490 33.21 -54.29 -4.49
N ARG A 491 33.43 -54.52 -5.79
CA ARG A 491 34.18 -55.67 -6.32
C ARG A 491 35.60 -55.35 -6.79
N GLY A 492 36.02 -54.08 -6.74
CA GLY A 492 37.39 -53.63 -7.00
C GLY A 492 38.04 -53.15 -5.71
#